data_AF-A0A7J7HZ97-F1
#
_entry.id   AF-A0A7J7HZ97-F1
#
_cell.length_a   1.000
_cell.length_b   1.000
_cell.length_c   1.000
_cell.angle_alpha   90.00
_cell.angle_beta   90.00
_cell.angle_gamma   90.00
#
_symmetry.space_group_name_H-M   'P 1'
#
loop_
_entity.id
_entity.type
_entity.pdbx_description
1 polymer ?
#
loop_
_entity_poly.entity_id
_entity_poly.type
_entity_poly.pdbx_seq_one_letter_code
_entity_poly.pdbx_strand_id
1 'polypeptide(L)' 'MHGIPVPRYALVNREVPYQELDYFVEEENFIEVHGNRFWKPFVEKLVNGMFVSSIIWTLCFCYFCYEYLG' A
#
# COMPACT_ATOMS: atom_id res chain seq x y z
N MET A 1 18.66 7.36 -6.06
CA MET A 1 18.30 6.12 -5.35
C MET A 1 19.59 5.41 -4.95
N HIS A 2 19.74 4.93 -3.72
CA HIS A 2 21.01 4.44 -3.12
C HIS A 2 21.48 3.05 -3.62
N GLY A 3 21.04 2.59 -4.80
CA GLY A 3 21.44 1.28 -5.35
C GLY A 3 20.98 0.05 -4.56
N ILE A 4 20.22 0.24 -3.47
CA ILE A 4 19.63 -0.85 -2.69
C ILE A 4 18.37 -1.31 -3.44
N PRO A 5 18.23 -2.60 -3.80
CA PRO A 5 17.01 -3.11 -4.39
C PRO A 5 15.89 -3.00 -3.36
N VAL A 6 14.86 -2.22 -3.69
CA VAL A 6 13.66 -2.07 -2.87
C VAL A 6 12.55 -2.87 -3.55
N PRO A 7 11.76 -3.65 -2.80
CA PRO A 7 10.58 -4.31 -3.36
C PRO A 7 9.64 -3.29 -3.99
N ARG A 8 8.93 -3.69 -5.04
CA ARG A 8 7.92 -2.83 -5.66
C ARG A 8 6.84 -2.54 -4.62
N TYR A 9 6.55 -1.27 -4.40
CA TYR A 9 5.52 -0.84 -3.45
C TYR A 9 4.59 0.21 -4.06
N ALA A 10 3.37 0.28 -3.54
CA ALA A 10 2.42 1.33 -3.83
C ALA A 10 1.83 1.90 -2.54
N LEU A 11 1.56 3.21 -2.54
CA LEU A 11 0.97 3.94 -1.43
C LEU A 11 -0.49 4.23 -1.73
N VAL A 12 -1.35 3.96 -0.76
CA VAL A 12 -2.79 4.21 -0.82
C VAL A 12 -3.15 5.06 0.39
N ASN A 13 -3.56 6.29 0.14
CA ASN A 13 -4.01 7.21 1.17
C ASN A 13 -5.53 7.25 1.15
N ARG A 14 -6.18 6.88 2.25
CA ARG A 14 -7.61 7.13 2.48
C ARG A 14 -7.78 8.12 3.62
N GLU A 15 -8.81 8.96 3.56
CA GLU A 15 -9.22 9.89 4.62
C GLU A 15 -10.18 9.23 5.61
N VAL A 16 -10.99 8.28 5.13
CA VAL A 16 -11.91 7.47 5.95
C VAL A 16 -11.80 5.97 5.64
N PRO A 17 -12.18 5.08 6.58
CA PRO A 17 -12.18 3.63 6.34
C PRO A 17 -13.09 3.28 5.15
N TYR A 18 -12.65 2.32 4.32
CA TYR A 18 -13.39 1.85 3.15
C TYR A 18 -13.72 2.94 2.12
N GLN A 19 -12.99 4.05 2.11
CA GLN A 19 -13.12 5.06 1.06
C GLN A 19 -12.83 4.43 -0.30
N GLU A 20 -13.80 4.56 -1.21
CA GLU A 20 -13.63 4.26 -2.63
C GLU A 20 -12.74 5.35 -3.26
N LEU A 21 -11.70 4.92 -3.96
CA LEU A 21 -10.72 5.79 -4.60
C LEU A 21 -10.62 5.38 -6.07
N ASP A 22 -10.69 6.35 -6.98
CA ASP A 22 -10.66 6.07 -8.43
C ASP A 22 -9.36 5.39 -8.91
N TYR A 23 -8.28 5.53 -8.13
CA TYR A 23 -6.97 4.99 -8.43
C TYR A 23 -6.63 3.70 -7.67
N PHE A 24 -7.53 3.21 -6.82
CA PHE A 24 -7.31 2.00 -6.02
C PHE A 24 -8.46 1.02 -6.21
N VAL A 25 -8.12 -0.20 -6.62
CA VAL A 25 -9.06 -1.31 -6.73
C VAL A 25 -8.52 -2.49 -5.94
N GLU A 26 -9.36 -3.11 -5.12
CA GLU A 26 -9.04 -4.32 -4.38
C GLU A 26 -9.92 -5.47 -4.85
N GLU A 27 -9.30 -6.51 -5.39
CA GLU A 27 -9.95 -7.72 -5.87
C GLU A 27 -9.50 -8.92 -5.01
N GLU A 28 -10.15 -10.07 -5.21
CA GLU A 28 -9.84 -11.28 -4.44
C GLU A 28 -8.38 -11.74 -4.60
N ASN A 29 -7.77 -11.52 -5.77
CA ASN A 29 -6.44 -12.07 -6.10
C ASN A 29 -5.36 -11.02 -6.33
N PHE A 30 -5.73 -9.74 -6.42
CA PHE A 30 -4.79 -8.65 -6.67
C PHE A 30 -5.34 -7.32 -6.15
N ILE A 31 -4.45 -6.35 -6.04
CA ILE A 31 -4.80 -4.94 -5.89
C ILE A 31 -4.23 -4.16 -7.07
N GLU A 32 -4.90 -3.09 -7.47
CA GLU A 32 -4.42 -2.18 -8.50
C GLU A 32 -4.32 -0.78 -7.91
N VAL A 33 -3.13 -0.17 -7.97
CA VAL A 33 -2.87 1.17 -7.46
C VAL A 33 -2.23 2.03 -8.54
N HIS A 34 -2.90 3.10 -8.97
CA HIS A 34 -2.46 3.95 -10.08
C HIS A 34 -2.12 3.15 -11.36
N GLY A 35 -2.91 2.11 -11.66
CA GLY A 35 -2.66 1.21 -12.80
C GLY A 35 -1.56 0.16 -12.58
N ASN A 36 -0.92 0.12 -11.41
CA ASN A 36 0.04 -0.92 -11.06
C ASN A 36 -0.65 -2.07 -10.34
N ARG A 37 -0.59 -3.28 -10.92
CA ARG A 37 -1.17 -4.49 -10.33
C ARG A 37 -0.18 -5.21 -9.43
N PHE A 38 -0.65 -5.58 -8.24
CA PHE A 38 0.07 -6.38 -7.26
C PHE A 38 -0.74 -7.63 -6.98
N TRP A 39 -0.21 -8.78 -7.39
CA TRP A 39 -0.83 -10.07 -7.14
C TRP A 39 -0.54 -10.51 -5.71
N LYS A 40 -1.48 -11.26 -5.11
CA LYS A 40 -1.19 -11.94 -3.84
C LYS A 40 -0.06 -12.96 -4.04
N PRO A 41 0.87 -13.12 -3.08
CA PRO A 41 0.89 -12.48 -1.76
C PRO A 41 1.54 -11.08 -1.79
N PHE A 42 0.88 -10.11 -1.15
CA PHE A 42 1.42 -8.78 -0.87
C PHE A 42 1.36 -8.49 0.63
N VAL A 43 2.18 -7.57 1.11
CA VAL A 43 2.16 -7.11 2.51
C VAL A 43 1.66 -5.68 2.57
N GLU A 44 0.62 -5.48 3.37
CA GLU A 44 0.10 -4.17 3.72
C GLU A 44 0.79 -3.66 4.99
N LYS A 45 1.33 -2.44 4.95
CA LYS A 45 1.93 -1.77 6.11
C LYS A 45 1.35 -0.37 6.28
N LEU A 46 1.11 0.02 7.53
CA LEU A 46 0.79 1.42 7.86
C LEU A 46 2.00 2.31 7.54
N VAL A 47 1.77 3.45 6.87
CA VAL A 47 2.84 4.32 6.33
C VAL A 47 3.57 5.14 7.40
N ASN A 48 3.14 5.13 8.65
CA ASN A 48 3.93 5.77 9.71
C ASN A 48 3.76 5.10 11.07
N GLY A 49 4.88 4.67 11.64
CA GLY A 49 4.99 4.26 13.05
C GLY A 49 5.27 5.44 13.98
N MET A 50 4.69 6.61 13.71
CA MET A 50 4.89 7.81 14.54
C MET A 50 3.55 8.30 15.10
N PHE A 51 3.39 8.08 16.41
CA PHE A 51 2.29 8.58 17.24
C PHE A 51 2.31 10.12 17.24
N VAL A 52 1.51 10.75 16.39
CA VAL A 52 1.19 12.17 16.55
C VAL A 52 -0.32 12.36 16.43
N SER A 53 -0.99 12.23 17.58
CA SER A 53 -2.32 12.74 17.92
C SER A 53 -3.45 12.58 16.88
N SER A 54 -4.35 11.62 17.16
CA SER A 54 -5.79 11.68 16.91
C SER A 54 -6.28 11.90 15.46
N ILE A 55 -6.70 10.78 14.84
CA ILE A 55 -7.78 10.64 13.83
C ILE A 55 -7.44 10.70 12.32
N ILE A 56 -6.25 11.13 11.87
CA ILE A 56 -5.96 11.16 10.40
C ILE A 56 -4.95 10.06 9.94
N TRP A 57 -4.34 9.32 10.86
CA TRP A 57 -3.14 8.50 10.59
C TRP A 57 -3.34 7.01 10.25
N THR A 58 -4.58 6.49 10.31
CA THR A 58 -4.83 5.04 10.26
C THR A 58 -4.98 4.47 8.84
N LEU A 59 -5.03 5.31 7.82
CA LEU A 59 -5.59 4.95 6.51
C LEU A 59 -4.63 5.10 5.34
N CYS A 60 -3.36 5.35 5.65
CA CYS A 60 -2.28 5.37 4.69
C CYS A 60 -1.59 4.00 4.71
N PHE A 61 -1.83 3.20 3.68
CA PHE A 61 -1.31 1.84 3.54
C PHE A 61 -0.26 1.77 2.43
N CYS A 62 0.83 1.07 2.70
CA CYS A 62 1.86 0.73 1.75
C CYS A 62 1.77 -0.76 1.43
N TYR A 63 1.52 -1.08 0.17
CA TYR A 63 1.45 -2.45 -0.31
C TYR A 63 2.76 -2.83 -0.97
N PHE A 64 3.41 -3.88 -0.47
CA PHE A 64 4.66 -4.42 -1.00
C PHE A 64 4.43 -5.72 -1.76
N CYS A 65 4.86 -5.79 -3.03
CA CYS A 65 4.97 -7.05 -3.76
C CYS A 65 6.30 -7.71 -3.42
N TYR A 66 6.26 -8.90 -2.86
CA TYR A 66 7.44 -9.76 -2.76
C TYR A 66 7.59 -10.58 -4.04
N GLU A 67 7.92 -9.94 -5.16
CA GLU A 67 8.38 -10.68 -6.36
C GLU A 67 9.85 -11.18 -6.20
N TYR A 68 10.53 -10.81 -5.10
CA TYR A 68 11.97 -11.03 -4.89
C TYR A 68 12.31 -11.65 -3.52
N LEU A 69 11.62 -12.70 -3.11
CA LEU A 69 12.03 -13.54 -1.97
C LEU A 69 12.15 -15.01 -2.43
N GLY A 70 12.81 -15.20 -3.57
CA GLY A 70 13.27 -16.48 -4.12
C GLY A 70 14.76 -16.43 -4.38
#